data_AF-A0A970DUS5-F1
#
_entry.id   AF-A0A970DUS5-F1
#
_cell.length_a   1.000
_cell.length_b   1.000
_cell.length_c   1.000
_cell.angle_alpha   90.00
_cell.angle_beta   90.00
_cell.angle_gamma   90.00
#
_symmetry.space_group_name_H-M   'P 1'
#
loop_
_entity.id
_entity.type
_entity.pdbx_description
1 polymer ?
#
loop_
_entity_poly.entity_id
_entity_poly.type
_entity_poly.pdbx_seq_one_letter_code
_entity_poly.pdbx_strand_id
1 'polypeptide(L)' 'MPFDAFSIAHLAKELNEHLRNGRIDKIYQPDQETVIIEVFHPFPRRELQLLISVHPQYY' A
#
# COMPACT_ATOMS: atom_id res chain seq x y z
N MET A 1 -14.41 -13.92 -3.06
CA MET A 1 -13.87 -12.83 -2.23
C MET A 1 -12.56 -13.33 -1.63
N PRO A 2 -11.46 -13.26 -2.39
CA PRO A 2 -10.13 -13.65 -1.89
C PRO A 2 -9.57 -12.66 -0.87
N PHE A 3 -10.10 -11.44 -0.79
CA PHE A 3 -9.68 -10.41 0.19
C PHE A 3 -10.53 -10.45 1.46
N ASP A 4 -10.52 -11.60 2.13
CA ASP A 4 -11.23 -11.83 3.39
C ASP A 4 -10.41 -11.35 4.61
N ALA A 5 -10.98 -11.49 5.81
CA ALA A 5 -10.32 -11.07 7.05
C ALA A 5 -8.97 -11.76 7.28
N PHE A 6 -8.82 -13.02 6.85
CA PHE A 6 -7.56 -13.75 6.97
C PHE A 6 -6.47 -13.15 6.07
N SER A 7 -6.82 -12.83 4.83
CA SER A 7 -5.92 -12.21 3.85
C SER A 7 -5.55 -10.78 4.26
N ILE A 8 -6.52 -9.99 4.76
CA ILE A 8 -6.30 -8.66 5.32
C ILE A 8 -5.31 -8.69 6.50
N ALA A 9 -5.43 -9.67 7.40
CA ALA A 9 -4.54 -9.76 8.55
C ALA A 9 -3.08 -9.97 8.14
N HIS A 10 -2.83 -10.81 7.13
CA HIS A 10 -1.50 -11.04 6.59
C HIS A 10 -0.98 -9.84 5.80
N LEU A 11 -1.85 -9.20 5.00
CA LEU A 11 -1.50 -7.96 4.29
C LEU A 11 -1.11 -6.85 5.27
N ALA A 12 -1.89 -6.63 6.33
CA ALA A 12 -1.58 -5.62 7.34
C ALA A 12 -0.23 -5.88 8.02
N LYS A 13 0.08 -7.16 8.29
CA LYS A 13 1.40 -7.56 8.80
C LYS A 13 2.52 -7.24 7.81
N GLU A 14 2.37 -7.62 6.54
CA GLU A 14 3.35 -7.33 5.47
C GLU A 14 3.58 -5.83 5.30
N LEU A 15 2.50 -5.03 5.21
CA LEU A 15 2.58 -3.59 5.10
C LEU A 15 3.35 -2.98 6.28
N ASN A 16 3.13 -3.45 7.50
CA ASN A 16 3.87 -2.99 8.68
C ASN A 16 5.35 -3.43 8.66
N GLU A 17 5.68 -4.58 8.09
CA GLU A 17 7.07 -5.03 7.94
C GLU A 17 7.85 -4.20 6.90
N HIS A 18 7.19 -3.77 5.82
CA HIS A 18 7.85 -3.08 4.70
C HIS A 18 7.76 -1.55 4.75
N LEU A 19 6.68 -0.97 5.25
CA LEU A 19 6.44 0.48 5.20
C LEU A 19 6.77 1.20 6.52
N ARG A 20 6.88 0.48 7.64
CA ARG A 20 7.17 1.09 8.94
C ARG A 20 8.50 1.82 8.92
N ASN A 21 8.52 3.05 9.45
CA ASN A 21 9.67 3.97 9.41
C ASN A 21 10.08 4.42 7.99
N GLY A 22 9.28 4.09 6.96
CA GLY A 22 9.40 4.69 5.64
C GLY A 22 8.93 6.14 5.64
N ARG A 23 9.49 6.95 4.73
CA ARG A 23 9.07 8.33 4.47
C ARG A 23 8.17 8.36 3.25
N ILE A 24 7.00 8.97 3.35
CA ILE A 24 6.16 9.24 2.18
C ILE A 24 6.87 10.28 1.30
N ASP A 25 7.07 9.96 0.04
CA ASP A 25 7.77 10.81 -0.94
C ASP A 25 6.78 11.58 -1.81
N LYS A 26 5.84 10.87 -2.44
CA LYS A 26 4.77 11.46 -3.24
C LYS A 26 3.43 10.79 -2.95
N ILE A 27 2.36 11.58 -3.04
CA ILE A 27 0.99 11.11 -3.01
C ILE A 27 0.33 11.65 -4.26
N TYR A 28 -0.29 10.78 -5.06
CA TYR A 28 -1.03 11.20 -6.23
C TYR A 28 -2.20 10.25 -6.53
N GLN A 29 -3.18 10.79 -7.24
CA GLN A 29 -4.42 10.12 -7.58
C GLN A 29 -4.51 10.07 -9.12
N PRO A 30 -4.25 8.91 -9.76
CA PRO A 30 -4.26 8.81 -11.22
C PRO A 30 -5.70 8.74 -11.78
N ASP A 31 -6.66 8.24 -11.00
CA ASP A 31 -8.08 8.15 -11.36
C ASP A 31 -8.99 8.35 -10.14
N GLN A 32 -10.31 8.33 -10.32
CA GLN A 32 -11.26 8.64 -9.23
C GLN A 32 -11.26 7.61 -8.08
N GLU A 33 -10.81 6.39 -8.33
CA GLU A 33 -10.97 5.25 -7.42
C GLU A 33 -9.65 4.74 -6.84
N THR A 34 -8.51 5.29 -7.28
CA THR A 34 -7.19 4.87 -6.81
C THR A 34 -6.36 6.01 -6.23
N VAL A 35 -5.58 5.71 -5.20
CA VAL A 35 -4.55 6.58 -4.65
C VAL A 35 -3.25 5.81 -4.58
N ILE A 36 -2.18 6.43 -5.07
CA ILE A 36 -0.84 5.88 -5.02
C ILE A 36 0.01 6.71 -4.07
N ILE A 37 0.71 6.01 -3.17
CA ILE A 37 1.65 6.58 -2.22
C ILE A 37 3.02 5.98 -2.49
N GLU A 38 3.97 6.81 -2.93
CA GLU A 38 5.38 6.44 -3.03
C GLU A 38 6.02 6.57 -1.64
N VAL A 39 6.69 5.52 -1.19
CA VAL A 39 7.35 5.44 0.12
C VAL A 39 8.82 5.11 -0.07
N PHE A 40 9.68 6.00 0.41
CA PHE A 40 11.11 5.76 0.51
C PHE A 40 11.45 5.12 1.86
N HIS A 41 12.01 3.92 1.83
CA HIS A 41 12.51 3.23 3.01
C HIS A 41 14.04 3.34 3.07
N PRO A 42 14.64 3.87 4.16
CA PRO A 42 16.09 4.12 4.20
C PRO A 42 16.92 2.85 4.49
N PHE A 43 16.39 1.86 5.22
CA PHE A 43 17.14 0.67 5.68
C PHE A 43 16.33 -0.64 5.60
N PRO A 44 16.52 -1.52 4.60
CA PRO A 44 17.34 -1.32 3.42
C PRO A 44 16.76 -0.23 2.52
N ARG A 45 17.62 0.40 1.71
CA ARG A 45 17.22 1.44 0.76
C ARG A 45 16.27 0.84 -0.29
N ARG A 46 14.99 1.19 -0.22
CA ARG A 46 13.96 0.73 -1.16
C ARG A 46 12.98 1.86 -1.46
N GLU A 47 12.49 1.87 -2.69
CA GLU A 47 11.33 2.66 -3.09
C GLU A 47 10.15 1.71 -3.23
N LEU A 48 9.07 2.01 -2.54
CA LEU A 48 7.87 1.20 -2.47
C LEU A 48 6.70 2.03 -3.00
N GLN A 49 5.74 1.35 -3.61
CA GLN A 49 4.52 1.97 -4.09
C GLN A 49 3.34 1.28 -3.41
N LEU A 50 2.59 2.02 -2.60
CA LEU A 50 1.37 1.55 -1.99
C LEU A 50 0.19 2.03 -2.83
N LEU A 51 -0.60 1.08 -3.32
CA LEU A 51 -1.84 1.34 -4.05
C LEU A 51 -3.02 1.11 -3.12
N ILE A 52 -3.90 2.11 -3.03
CA ILE A 52 -5.18 2.02 -2.33
C ILE A 52 -6.25 2.17 -3.40
N SER A 53 -7.14 1.18 -3.52
CA SER A 53 -8.23 1.18 -4.48
C SER A 53 -9.56 0.99 -3.78
N VAL A 54 -10.57 1.74 -4.23
CA VAL A 54 -11.99 1.58 -3.84
C VAL A 54 -12.84 1.07 -5.00
N HIS A 55 -12.21 0.52 -6.05
CA HIS A 55 -12.91 0.06 -7.25
C HIS A 55 -13.96 -1.03 -6.91
N PRO A 56 -15.21 -0.89 -7.36
CA PRO A 56 -16.34 -1.71 -6.89
C PRO A 56 -16.26 -3.20 -7.27
N GLN A 57 -15.44 -3.55 -8.27
CA GLN A 57 -15.28 -4.92 -8.76
C GLN A 57 -13.96 -5.57 -8.33
N TYR A 58 -13.03 -4.82 -7.74
CA TYR A 58 -11.72 -5.32 -7.36
C TYR A 58 -11.63 -5.43 -5.83
N TYR A 59 -12.16 -6.55 -5.32
CA TYR A 59 -12.17 -7.00 -3.93
C TYR A 59 -11.71 -8.47 -3.81
#